data_AF-A0A7S1W5B0-F1
#
_entry.id   AF-A0A7S1W5B0-F1
#
_cell.length_a   1.000
_cell.length_b   1.000
_cell.length_c   1.000
_cell.angle_alpha   90.00
_cell.angle_beta   90.00
_cell.angle_gamma   90.00
#
_symmetry.space_group_name_H-M   'P 1'
#
loop_
_entity.id
_entity.type
_entity.pdbx_description
1 polymer ?
#
loop_
_entity_poly.entity_id
_entity_poly.type
_entity_poly.pdbx_seq_one_letter_code
_entity_poly.pdbx_strand_id
1 'polypeptide(L)'
;APLVDVGANLLDPMFQGEYREKARHPADLPAVLSRALGAGVERIMVTAGSLQDSRDALAMCEGSGGRADWPRLFCTVGVHPTRCGEFEAAAGGPRAYLSELL
;
A
#
# COMPACT_ATOMS: atom_id res chain seq x y z
N ALA A 1 3.11 -11.62 -22.22
CA ALA A 1 2.77 -12.14 -20.88
C ALA A 1 2.38 -10.96 -20.01
N PRO A 2 1.39 -11.10 -19.12
CA PRO A 2 0.95 -10.00 -18.27
C PRO A 2 2.04 -9.58 -17.28
N LEU A 3 2.20 -8.28 -17.03
CA LEU A 3 3.16 -7.77 -16.05
C LEU A 3 2.54 -7.77 -14.65
N VAL A 4 3.38 -8.09 -13.66
CA VAL A 4 3.04 -8.03 -12.24
C VAL A 4 4.08 -7.17 -11.55
N ASP A 5 3.66 -6.07 -10.92
CA ASP A 5 4.51 -5.29 -10.05
C ASP A 5 4.43 -5.86 -8.64
N VAL A 6 5.54 -6.38 -8.12
CA VAL A 6 5.59 -7.06 -6.82
C VAL A 6 6.00 -6.14 -5.67
N GLY A 7 6.24 -4.85 -5.93
CA GLY A 7 6.86 -3.95 -4.96
C GLY A 7 6.44 -2.49 -5.11
N ALA A 8 5.14 -2.21 -5.15
CA ALA A 8 4.62 -0.85 -5.32
C ALA A 8 4.26 -0.20 -3.98
N ASN A 9 4.94 0.89 -3.63
CA ASN A 9 4.65 1.68 -2.43
C ASN A 9 3.46 2.64 -2.65
N LEU A 10 2.27 2.13 -3.00
CA LEU A 10 1.12 2.96 -3.38
C LEU A 10 0.54 3.83 -2.25
N LEU A 11 0.92 3.54 -1.00
CA LEU A 11 0.57 4.37 0.16
C LEU A 11 1.47 5.60 0.31
N ASP A 12 2.50 5.78 -0.54
CA ASP A 12 3.40 6.92 -0.47
C ASP A 12 2.63 8.25 -0.70
N PRO A 13 2.84 9.27 0.15
CA PRO A 13 2.19 10.59 0.02
C PRO A 13 2.40 11.28 -1.34
N MET A 14 3.44 10.91 -2.09
CA MET A 14 3.66 11.41 -3.44
C MET A 14 2.48 11.15 -4.37
N PHE A 15 1.77 10.02 -4.20
CA PHE A 15 0.56 9.71 -4.98
C PHE A 15 -0.67 10.53 -4.56
N GLN A 16 -0.58 11.19 -3.39
CA GLN A 16 -1.51 12.22 -2.94
C GLN A 16 -1.03 13.64 -3.32
N GLY A 17 0.10 13.73 -4.02
CA GLY A 17 0.73 14.98 -4.43
C GLY A 17 1.44 15.74 -3.32
N GLU A 18 1.76 15.06 -2.22
CA GLU A 18 2.50 15.62 -1.11
C GLU A 18 3.98 15.21 -1.16
N TYR A 19 4.86 16.20 -1.06
CA TYR A 19 6.31 16.00 -1.11
C TYR A 19 6.95 16.71 0.08
N ARG A 20 7.41 15.93 1.06
CA ARG A 20 7.94 16.46 2.33
C ARG A 20 6.95 17.43 2.98
N GLU A 21 5.71 16.98 3.21
CA GLU A 21 4.63 17.74 3.87
C GLU A 21 4.18 18.99 3.08
N LYS A 22 4.56 19.10 1.81
CA LYS A 22 4.16 20.21 0.93
C LYS A 22 3.33 19.67 -0.22
N ALA A 23 2.10 20.17 -0.34
CA ALA A 23 1.26 19.92 -1.50
C ALA A 23 1.90 20.52 -2.77
N ARG A 24 2.09 19.70 -3.80
CA ARG A 24 2.66 20.08 -5.10
C ARG A 24 1.68 19.91 -6.25
N HIS A 25 0.79 18.94 -6.13
CA HIS A 25 -0.28 18.70 -7.08
C HIS A 25 -1.46 18.02 -6.37
N PRO A 26 -2.65 17.98 -7.00
CA PRO A 26 -3.75 17.13 -6.53
C PRO A 26 -3.37 15.65 -6.55
N ALA A 27 -4.01 14.85 -5.69
CA ALA A 27 -3.87 13.39 -5.72
C ALA A 27 -4.18 12.82 -7.11
N ASP A 28 -3.30 11.95 -7.61
CA ASP A 28 -3.37 11.43 -8.98
C ASP A 28 -3.20 9.91 -9.07
N LEU A 29 -3.22 9.20 -7.94
CA LEU A 29 -3.15 7.73 -7.89
C LEU A 29 -4.09 7.02 -8.91
N PRO A 30 -5.36 7.40 -9.08
CA PRO A 30 -6.23 6.80 -10.11
C PRO A 30 -5.66 6.90 -11.53
N ALA A 31 -5.05 8.04 -11.86
CA ALA A 31 -4.44 8.26 -13.16
C ALA A 31 -3.13 7.46 -13.30
N VAL A 32 -2.34 7.32 -12.23
CA VAL A 32 -1.16 6.43 -12.21
C VAL A 32 -1.55 4.99 -12.50
N LEU A 33 -2.57 4.47 -11.81
CA LEU A 33 -3.05 3.09 -11.97
C LEU A 33 -3.61 2.85 -13.38
N SER A 34 -4.37 3.79 -13.93
CA SER A 34 -4.84 3.70 -15.32
C SER A 34 -3.68 3.65 -16.32
N ARG A 35 -2.62 4.45 -16.12
CA ARG A 35 -1.40 4.38 -16.94
C ARG A 35 -0.70 3.04 -16.81
N ALA A 36 -0.61 2.48 -15.60
CA ALA A 36 0.01 1.18 -15.36
C ALA A 36 -0.74 0.05 -16.11
N LEU A 37 -2.08 0.05 -16.06
CA LEU A 37 -2.90 -0.89 -16.81
C LEU A 37 -2.70 -0.74 -18.33
N GLY A 38 -2.70 0.51 -18.83
CA GLY A 38 -2.43 0.81 -20.23
C GLY A 38 -1.04 0.36 -20.72
N ALA A 39 -0.07 0.25 -19.81
CA ALA A 39 1.26 -0.28 -20.08
C ALA A 39 1.37 -1.81 -19.94
N GLY A 40 0.28 -2.50 -19.60
CA GLY A 40 0.22 -3.97 -19.48
C GLY A 40 0.49 -4.54 -18.08
N VAL A 41 0.53 -3.69 -17.04
CA VAL A 41 0.55 -4.14 -15.64
C VAL A 41 -0.85 -4.57 -15.23
N GLU A 42 -1.06 -5.87 -15.07
CA GLU A 42 -2.38 -6.42 -14.72
C GLU A 42 -2.58 -6.58 -13.21
N ARG A 43 -1.48 -6.73 -12.45
CA ARG A 43 -1.53 -6.98 -11.01
C ARG A 43 -0.44 -6.18 -10.32
N ILE A 44 -0.76 -5.63 -9.15
CA ILE A 44 0.17 -4.88 -8.32
C ILE A 44 0.09 -5.42 -6.88
N MET A 45 1.23 -5.65 -6.26
CA MET A 45 1.35 -5.89 -4.82
C MET A 45 1.73 -4.58 -4.13
N VAL A 46 0.79 -4.05 -3.35
CA VAL A 46 0.98 -2.90 -2.47
C VAL A 46 1.82 -3.33 -1.28
N THR A 47 2.96 -2.67 -1.09
CA THR A 47 3.88 -2.94 0.02
C THR A 47 3.41 -2.24 1.28
N ALA A 48 3.17 -3.04 2.32
CA ALA A 48 2.90 -2.55 3.67
C ALA A 48 4.06 -2.90 4.60
N GLY A 49 4.55 -1.90 5.35
CA GLY A 49 5.70 -2.02 6.24
C GLY A 49 5.41 -1.76 7.71
N SER A 50 4.15 -1.57 8.10
CA SER A 50 3.70 -1.40 9.48
C SER A 50 2.30 -2.01 9.64
N LEU A 51 1.81 -2.11 10.89
CA LEU A 51 0.42 -2.50 11.15
C LEU A 51 -0.57 -1.52 10.49
N GLN A 52 -0.31 -0.22 10.58
CA GLN A 52 -1.19 0.78 9.96
C GLN A 52 -1.14 0.69 8.44
N ASP A 53 0.05 0.59 7.83
CA ASP A 53 0.19 0.39 6.39
C ASP A 53 -0.57 -0.87 5.93
N SER A 54 -0.52 -1.94 6.73
CA SER A 54 -1.20 -3.20 6.39
C SER A 54 -2.71 -3.02 6.36
N ARG A 55 -3.28 -2.26 7.31
CA ARG A 55 -4.71 -1.90 7.33
C ARG A 55 -5.09 -1.03 6.13
N ASP A 56 -4.28 -0.01 5.83
CA ASP A 56 -4.54 0.93 4.74
C ASP A 56 -4.41 0.27 3.36
N ALA A 57 -3.41 -0.61 3.18
CA ALA A 57 -3.23 -1.39 1.96
C ALA A 57 -4.38 -2.39 1.75
N LEU A 58 -4.85 -3.05 2.82
CA LEU A 58 -6.02 -3.94 2.76
C LEU A 58 -7.27 -3.17 2.33
N ALA A 59 -7.56 -2.03 2.98
CA ALA A 59 -8.69 -1.17 2.64
C ALA A 59 -8.63 -0.68 1.18
N MET A 60 -7.44 -0.32 0.68
CA MET A 60 -7.23 0.05 -0.72
C MET A 60 -7.54 -1.12 -1.66
N CYS A 61 -7.04 -2.32 -1.35
CA CYS A 61 -7.28 -3.51 -2.17
C CYS A 61 -8.77 -3.86 -2.22
N GLU A 62 -9.45 -3.87 -1.08
CA GLU A 62 -10.89 -4.13 -0.98
C GLU A 62 -11.72 -3.09 -1.74
N GLY A 63 -11.40 -1.80 -1.59
CA GLY A 63 -12.08 -0.71 -2.30
C GLY A 63 -11.84 -0.68 -3.81
N SER A 64 -10.76 -1.31 -4.28
CA SER A 64 -10.43 -1.42 -5.71
C SER A 64 -11.04 -2.64 -6.41
N GLY A 65 -11.62 -3.57 -5.64
CA GLY A 65 -12.14 -4.84 -6.15
C GLY A 65 -13.18 -4.68 -7.27
N GLY A 66 -12.92 -5.31 -8.41
CA GLY A 66 -13.85 -5.34 -9.54
C GLY A 66 -13.77 -4.15 -10.49
N ARG A 67 -12.84 -3.21 -10.29
CA ARG A 67 -12.55 -2.15 -11.26
C ARG A 67 -11.91 -2.71 -12.53
N ALA A 68 -12.38 -2.26 -13.69
CA ALA A 68 -11.85 -2.66 -15.00
C ALA A 68 -10.79 -1.68 -15.53
N ASP A 69 -10.68 -0.49 -14.94
CA ASP A 69 -9.78 0.58 -15.37
C ASP A 69 -8.44 0.58 -14.63
N TRP A 70 -8.27 -0.27 -13.61
CA TRP A 70 -7.06 -0.39 -12.79
C TRP A 70 -6.49 -1.82 -12.84
N PRO A 71 -5.18 -2.00 -12.56
CA PRO A 71 -4.62 -3.31 -12.25
C PRO A 71 -5.30 -3.89 -11.00
N ARG A 72 -5.39 -5.21 -10.91
CA ARG A 72 -5.88 -5.86 -9.68
C ARG A 72 -4.85 -5.64 -8.57
N LEU A 73 -5.29 -5.06 -7.47
CA LEU A 73 -4.45 -4.80 -6.31
C LEU A 73 -4.47 -5.98 -5.33
N PHE A 74 -3.30 -6.29 -4.80
CA PHE A 74 -3.05 -7.19 -3.67
C PHE A 74 -2.17 -6.44 -2.67
N CYS A 75 -2.07 -6.90 -1.43
CA CYS A 75 -1.20 -6.28 -0.44
C CYS A 75 -0.38 -7.32 0.33
N THR A 76 0.75 -6.87 0.87
CA THR A 76 1.47 -7.62 1.91
C THR A 76 0.93 -7.24 3.29
N VAL A 77 1.23 -8.06 4.29
CA VAL A 77 1.04 -7.72 5.70
C VAL A 77 2.33 -8.03 6.43
N GLY A 78 2.79 -7.09 7.26
CA GLY A 78 4.03 -7.27 8.01
C GLY A 78 4.63 -5.95 8.49
N VAL A 79 5.80 -6.07 9.12
CA VAL A 79 6.55 -4.93 9.65
C VAL A 79 7.93 -4.90 9.03
N HIS A 80 8.28 -3.76 8.43
CA HIS A 80 9.59 -3.52 7.85
C HIS A 80 10.65 -3.41 8.97
N PRO A 81 11.91 -3.84 8.75
CA PRO A 81 12.95 -3.79 9.79
C PRO A 81 13.15 -2.43 10.47
N THR A 82 12.92 -1.33 9.75
CA THR A 82 13.03 0.05 10.29
C THR A 82 11.85 0.46 11.18
N ARG A 83 10.79 -0.35 11.22
CA ARG A 83 9.55 -0.12 11.97
C ARG A 83 9.34 -1.13 13.10
N CYS A 84 10.25 -2.09 13.29
CA CYS A 84 10.11 -3.11 14.33
C CYS A 84 10.01 -2.55 15.77
N GLY A 85 10.44 -1.31 16.02
CA GLY A 85 10.22 -0.64 17.31
C GLY A 85 8.74 -0.49 17.69
N GLU A 86 7.81 -0.59 16.74
CA GLU A 86 6.38 -0.59 17.01
C GLU A 86 5.95 -1.78 17.89
N PHE A 87 6.63 -2.93 17.80
CA PHE A 87 6.38 -4.07 18.68
C PHE A 87 6.70 -3.77 20.15
N GLU A 88 7.72 -2.95 20.41
CA GLU A 88 8.10 -2.54 21.77
C GLU A 88 7.18 -1.44 22.30
N ALA A 89 6.73 -0.53 21.44
CA ALA A 89 5.85 0.57 21.80
C ALA A 89 4.38 0.16 22.01
N ALA A 90 3.98 -1.03 21.53
CA ALA A 90 2.62 -1.53 21.65
C ALA A 90 2.22 -1.72 23.12
N ALA A 91 1.09 -1.11 23.54
CA ALA A 91 0.62 -1.17 24.93
C ALA A 91 0.35 -2.60 25.45
N GLY A 92 -0.04 -3.52 24.56
CA GLY A 92 -0.23 -4.95 24.86
C GLY A 92 1.03 -5.80 24.69
N GLY A 93 2.17 -5.17 24.40
CA GLY A 93 3.44 -5.82 24.10
C GLY A 93 3.49 -6.46 22.70
N PRO A 94 4.61 -7.10 22.35
CA PRO A 94 4.89 -7.57 20.99
C PRO A 94 3.94 -8.67 20.51
N ARG A 95 3.42 -9.50 21.42
CA ARG A 95 2.44 -10.54 21.06
C ARG A 95 1.09 -9.97 20.67
N ALA A 96 0.61 -8.96 21.38
CA ALA A 96 -0.65 -8.30 21.03
C ALA A 96 -0.54 -7.62 19.66
N TYR A 97 0.56 -6.93 19.41
CA TYR A 97 0.82 -6.31 18.11
C TYR A 97 0.88 -7.35 16.98
N LEU A 98 1.56 -8.49 17.19
CA LEU A 98 1.56 -9.58 16.20
C LEU A 98 0.15 -10.13 15.95
N SER A 99 -0.66 -10.27 16.99
CA SER A 99 -2.05 -10.73 16.85
C SER A 99 -2.93 -9.76 16.06
N GLU A 100 -2.61 -8.47 16.03
CA GLU A 100 -3.34 -7.51 15.19
C GLU A 100 -2.96 -7.56 13.70
N LEU A 101 -1.80 -8.16 13.36
CA LEU A 101 -1.38 -8.38 11.98
C LEU A 101 -1.98 -9.64 11.32
N LEU A 102 -2.51 -10.58 12.11
CA LEU A 102 -2.96 -11.90 11.66
C LEU A 102 -4.49 -11.98 11.56
#